data_AF-A0AAD6V7F9-F1
#
_entry.id   AF-A0AAD6V7F9-F1
#
_cell.length_a   1.000
_cell.length_b   1.000
_cell.length_c   1.000
_cell.angle_alpha   90.00
_cell.angle_beta   90.00
_cell.angle_gamma   90.00
#
_symmetry.space_group_name_H-M   'P 1'
#
loop_
_entity.id
_entity.type
_entity.pdbx_description
1 polymer ?
#
loop_
_entity_poly.entity_id
_entity_poly.type
_entity_poly.pdbx_seq_one_letter_code
_entity_poly.pdbx_strand_id
1 'polypeptide(L)'
;AITRLSAQKEEWLLLFDNADEPGIDLNKFFPQCNHGNIIITTRNPGLCVYAGANTHVDDMEEPDAVVLLLKGAALENTPRNRVVATAIVKELACLPLAIIQAGAFIAKSRNAEGYLTLYSTNRSQLLSEKPAQSHDNYAWTVYTTWQMSFDKLSPLAARLLQFCSLLHHKGISEEFFTNASKYEPKCAIPTQEDLRGSLEFLSQFMLPGKTWNSLRFQDVTAEIMAYSLMEFDPDQQLFSMHPLVHDWCQSSI
;
A
#
# COMPACT_ATOMS: atom_id res chain seq x y z
N ALA A 1 25.08 17.97 -10.93
CA ALA A 1 25.40 16.53 -11.08
C ALA A 1 24.98 16.01 -12.46
N ILE A 2 23.73 16.20 -12.86
CA ILE A 2 23.16 15.71 -14.14
C ILE A 2 23.98 16.11 -15.37
N THR A 3 24.36 17.39 -15.51
CA THR A 3 25.20 17.86 -16.63
C THR A 3 26.59 17.21 -16.66
N ARG A 4 27.11 16.75 -15.51
CA ARG A 4 28.39 16.02 -15.46
C ARG A 4 28.22 14.61 -16.01
N LEU A 5 27.10 13.94 -15.74
CA LEU A 5 26.79 12.61 -16.28
C LEU A 5 26.68 12.67 -17.82
N SER A 6 26.02 13.69 -18.36
CA SER A 6 25.94 13.92 -19.81
C SER A 6 27.30 14.12 -20.48
N ALA A 7 28.29 14.64 -19.75
CA ALA A 7 29.64 14.88 -20.27
C ALA A 7 30.60 13.69 -20.06
N GLN A 8 30.20 12.64 -19.34
CA GLN A 8 31.03 11.45 -19.17
C GLN A 8 31.10 10.66 -20.48
N LYS A 9 32.23 9.99 -20.71
CA LYS A 9 32.41 9.09 -21.86
C LYS A 9 32.13 7.62 -21.52
N GLU A 10 32.11 7.29 -20.24
CA GLU A 10 31.88 5.94 -19.73
C GLU A 10 30.39 5.72 -19.44
N GLU A 11 29.97 4.44 -19.46
CA GLU A 11 28.62 4.08 -19.04
C GLU A 11 28.44 4.33 -17.54
N TRP A 12 27.25 4.82 -17.19
CA TRP A 12 26.87 5.09 -15.81
C TRP A 12 25.48 4.53 -15.55
N LEU A 13 25.17 4.36 -14.26
CA LEU A 13 23.84 3.99 -13.77
C LEU A 13 23.35 5.08 -12.81
N LEU A 14 22.16 5.60 -13.05
CA LEU A 14 21.50 6.57 -12.18
C LEU A 14 20.26 5.94 -11.57
N LEU A 15 20.19 5.90 -10.24
CA LEU A 15 19.03 5.45 -9.50
C LEU A 15 18.26 6.67 -8.97
N PHE A 16 17.01 6.82 -9.41
CA PHE A 16 16.03 7.66 -8.73
C PHE A 16 15.26 6.78 -7.75
N ASP A 17 15.60 6.90 -6.47
CA ASP A 17 14.95 6.12 -5.42
C ASP A 17 13.74 6.88 -4.84
N ASN A 18 12.62 6.19 -4.64
CA ASN A 18 11.37 6.73 -4.08
C ASN A 18 10.86 7.99 -4.81
N ALA A 19 10.86 7.96 -6.14
CA ALA A 19 10.39 9.06 -6.99
C ALA A 19 8.85 9.12 -7.04
N ASP A 20 8.22 9.31 -5.89
CA ASP A 20 6.76 9.12 -5.73
C ASP A 20 5.96 10.40 -5.96
N GLU A 21 6.59 11.57 -5.87
CA GLU A 21 5.89 12.86 -5.87
C GLU A 21 5.29 13.18 -7.26
N PRO A 22 3.95 13.17 -7.43
CA PRO A 22 3.32 13.31 -8.75
C PRO A 22 3.53 14.70 -9.38
N GLY A 23 3.76 15.73 -8.55
CA GLY A 23 4.00 17.10 -9.02
C GLY A 23 5.39 17.33 -9.62
N ILE A 24 6.31 16.36 -9.50
CA ILE A 24 7.68 16.49 -9.98
C ILE A 24 7.80 15.88 -11.39
N ASP A 25 8.07 16.73 -12.37
CA ASP A 25 8.47 16.28 -13.70
C ASP A 25 9.91 15.74 -13.68
N LEU A 26 10.03 14.42 -13.57
CA LEU A 26 11.32 13.73 -13.44
C LEU A 26 12.20 13.89 -14.69
N ASN A 27 11.62 14.14 -15.87
CA ASN A 27 12.36 14.31 -17.13
C ASN A 27 13.41 15.42 -17.04
N LYS A 28 13.11 16.49 -16.29
CA LYS A 28 14.02 17.62 -16.06
C LYS A 28 15.32 17.22 -15.38
N PHE A 29 15.35 16.06 -14.73
CA PHE A 29 16.51 15.52 -14.04
C PHE A 29 17.26 14.47 -14.85
N PHE A 30 16.80 14.11 -16.05
CA PHE A 30 17.48 13.13 -16.89
C PHE A 30 18.69 13.75 -17.61
N PRO A 31 19.87 13.08 -17.55
CA PRO A 31 21.02 13.48 -18.35
C PRO A 31 20.67 13.48 -19.84
N GLN A 32 20.94 14.60 -20.52
CA GLN A 32 20.67 14.76 -21.95
C GLN A 32 21.79 14.11 -22.78
N CYS A 33 21.83 12.78 -22.79
CA CYS A 33 22.78 11.97 -23.55
C CYS A 33 22.17 10.61 -23.96
N ASN A 34 22.83 9.90 -24.86
CA ASN A 34 22.39 8.59 -25.38
C ASN A 34 23.17 7.41 -24.78
N HIS A 35 23.93 7.65 -23.71
CA HIS A 35 24.67 6.64 -22.96
C HIS A 35 24.26 6.66 -21.49
N GLY A 36 24.41 5.51 -20.83
CA GLY A 36 24.02 5.30 -19.44
C GLY A 36 22.62 4.69 -19.28
N ASN A 37 22.33 4.25 -18.06
CA ASN A 37 21.09 3.58 -17.70
C ASN A 37 20.44 4.31 -16.51
N ILE A 38 19.11 4.38 -16.50
CA ILE A 38 18.34 4.97 -15.41
C ILE A 38 17.43 3.88 -14.82
N ILE A 39 17.49 3.71 -13.50
CA ILE A 39 16.51 2.92 -12.74
C ILE A 39 15.70 3.89 -11.91
N ILE A 40 14.38 3.71 -11.90
CA ILE A 40 13.45 4.51 -11.10
C ILE A 40 12.70 3.53 -10.21
N THR A 41 12.78 3.70 -8.89
CA THR A 41 11.85 3.07 -7.95
C THR A 41 10.79 4.10 -7.60
N THR A 42 9.53 3.73 -7.74
CA THR A 42 8.41 4.65 -7.55
C THR A 42 7.11 3.90 -7.31
N ARG A 43 6.23 4.51 -6.52
CA ARG A 43 4.82 4.14 -6.36
C ARG A 43 3.91 4.86 -7.33
N ASN A 44 4.41 5.88 -8.04
CA ASN A 44 3.67 6.64 -9.02
C ASN A 44 3.70 5.94 -10.40
N PRO A 45 2.61 5.28 -10.83
CA PRO A 45 2.57 4.59 -12.12
C PRO A 45 2.68 5.54 -13.31
N GLY A 46 2.44 6.85 -13.12
CA GLY A 46 2.56 7.86 -14.18
C GLY A 46 3.99 8.00 -14.73
N LEU A 47 5.02 7.60 -13.96
CA LEU A 47 6.41 7.62 -14.43
C LEU A 47 6.73 6.52 -15.46
N CYS A 48 5.83 5.55 -15.68
CA CYS A 48 5.99 4.54 -16.73
C CYS A 48 6.14 5.13 -18.13
N VAL A 49 5.67 6.37 -18.36
CA VAL A 49 5.87 7.10 -19.63
C VAL A 49 7.35 7.28 -19.99
N TYR A 50 8.24 7.25 -19.00
CA TYR A 50 9.68 7.41 -19.17
C TYR A 50 10.44 6.08 -19.28
N ALA A 51 9.78 4.96 -19.02
CA ALA A 51 10.42 3.67 -18.88
C ALA A 51 10.50 2.93 -20.23
N GLY A 52 11.70 2.52 -20.63
CA GLY A 52 11.88 1.58 -21.76
C GLY A 52 11.43 0.15 -21.41
N ALA A 53 11.47 -0.18 -20.12
CA ALA A 53 10.89 -1.38 -19.52
C ALA A 53 10.45 -1.04 -18.10
N ASN A 54 9.34 -1.61 -17.65
CA ASN A 54 8.86 -1.49 -16.28
C ASN A 54 8.55 -2.88 -15.71
N THR A 55 8.57 -2.99 -14.39
CA THR A 55 8.23 -4.23 -13.68
C THR A 55 7.50 -3.83 -12.42
N HIS A 56 6.27 -4.33 -12.28
CA HIS A 56 5.54 -4.21 -11.04
C HIS A 56 6.15 -5.14 -10.00
N VAL A 57 6.30 -4.66 -8.76
CA VAL A 57 6.81 -5.47 -7.65
C VAL A 57 5.61 -5.95 -6.86
N ASP A 58 5.22 -7.20 -7.10
CA ASP A 58 4.14 -7.87 -6.40
C ASP A 58 4.54 -8.26 -4.96
N ASP A 59 3.54 -8.71 -4.20
CA ASP A 59 3.77 -9.38 -2.91
C ASP A 59 4.77 -10.53 -3.05
N MET A 60 5.50 -10.78 -1.96
CA MET A 60 6.50 -11.84 -1.94
C MET A 60 5.84 -13.21 -2.05
N GLU A 61 6.41 -14.09 -2.87
CA GLU A 61 5.93 -15.46 -2.92
C GLU A 61 6.08 -16.15 -1.56
N GLU A 62 5.09 -16.98 -1.18
CA GLU A 62 5.08 -17.66 0.12
C GLU A 62 6.38 -18.41 0.45
N PRO A 63 7.04 -19.15 -0.47
CA PRO A 63 8.29 -19.83 -0.18
C PRO A 63 9.42 -18.88 0.22
N ASP A 64 9.52 -17.72 -0.44
CA ASP A 64 10.52 -16.70 -0.16
C ASP A 64 10.20 -15.95 1.12
N ALA A 65 8.92 -15.67 1.37
CA ALA A 65 8.43 -15.09 2.62
C ALA A 65 8.81 -15.97 3.83
N VAL A 66 8.63 -17.29 3.72
CA VAL A 66 9.06 -18.25 4.76
C VAL A 66 10.56 -18.17 4.99
N VAL A 67 11.36 -18.12 3.92
CA VAL A 67 12.83 -18.00 4.03
C VAL A 67 13.22 -16.68 4.70
N LEU A 68 12.57 -15.57 4.35
CA LEU A 68 12.80 -14.27 4.95
C LEU A 68 12.48 -14.28 6.45
N LEU A 69 11.34 -14.84 6.86
CA LEU A 69 10.96 -14.93 8.28
C LEU A 69 11.97 -15.76 9.07
N LEU A 70 12.35 -16.95 8.56
CA LEU A 70 13.29 -17.83 9.26
C LEU A 70 14.65 -17.17 9.47
N LYS A 71 15.15 -16.43 8.47
CA LYS A 71 16.38 -15.64 8.58
C LYS A 71 16.24 -14.52 9.62
N GLY A 72 15.17 -13.73 9.54
CA GLY A 72 14.92 -12.62 10.46
C GLY A 72 14.71 -13.08 11.92
N ALA A 73 14.11 -14.26 12.10
CA ALA A 73 13.88 -14.90 13.40
C ALA A 73 15.11 -15.65 13.94
N ALA A 74 16.22 -15.73 13.19
CA ALA A 74 17.38 -16.54 13.49
C ALA A 74 17.04 -18.02 13.78
N LEU A 75 16.09 -18.59 13.03
CA LEU A 75 15.65 -19.97 13.15
C LEU A 75 16.27 -20.85 12.07
N GLU A 76 16.62 -22.08 12.43
CA GLU A 76 17.05 -23.07 11.46
C GLU A 76 15.93 -23.45 10.49
N ASN A 77 16.31 -23.78 9.26
CA ASN A 77 15.40 -24.13 8.20
C ASN A 77 14.92 -25.60 8.29
N THR A 78 14.26 -25.94 9.39
CA THR A 78 13.72 -27.28 9.66
C THR A 78 12.27 -27.40 9.19
N PRO A 79 11.77 -28.62 8.90
CA PRO A 79 10.36 -28.82 8.53
C PRO A 79 9.38 -28.27 9.57
N ARG A 80 9.68 -28.42 10.87
CA ARG A 80 8.86 -27.88 11.96
C ARG A 80 8.79 -26.35 11.90
N ASN A 81 9.93 -25.67 11.79
CA ASN A 81 9.97 -24.21 11.74
C ASN A 81 9.30 -23.68 10.48
N ARG A 82 9.40 -24.38 9.35
CA ARG A 82 8.69 -24.02 8.12
C ARG A 82 7.18 -24.03 8.30
N VAL A 83 6.60 -25.02 8.99
CA VAL A 83 5.14 -25.07 9.25
C VAL A 83 4.69 -23.84 10.04
N VAL A 84 5.41 -23.48 11.11
CA VAL A 84 5.11 -22.29 11.92
C VAL A 84 5.30 -21.01 11.09
N ALA A 85 6.40 -20.91 10.36
CA ALA A 85 6.71 -19.76 9.51
C ALA A 85 5.66 -19.55 8.42
N THR A 86 5.21 -20.62 7.75
CA THR A 86 4.15 -20.56 6.74
C THR A 86 2.86 -19.98 7.32
N ALA A 87 2.46 -20.40 8.52
CA ALA A 87 1.26 -19.85 9.15
C ALA A 87 1.41 -18.35 9.45
N ILE A 88 2.59 -17.93 9.91
CA ILE A 88 2.89 -16.52 10.21
C ILE A 88 2.89 -15.67 8.94
N VAL A 89 3.59 -16.08 7.88
CA VAL A 89 3.69 -15.25 6.67
C VAL A 89 2.35 -15.14 5.94
N LYS A 90 1.49 -16.16 6.01
CA LYS A 90 0.11 -16.10 5.51
C LYS A 90 -0.72 -15.05 6.25
N GLU A 91 -0.63 -15.03 7.58
CA GLU A 91 -1.33 -14.03 8.41
C GLU A 91 -0.83 -12.61 8.12
N LEU A 92 0.45 -12.48 7.75
CA LEU A 92 1.06 -11.21 7.34
C LEU A 92 0.88 -10.91 5.84
N ALA A 93 0.03 -11.68 5.15
CA ALA A 93 -0.24 -11.57 3.71
C ALA A 93 1.04 -11.48 2.85
N CYS A 94 2.10 -12.17 3.27
CA CYS A 94 3.40 -12.18 2.63
C CYS A 94 4.09 -10.81 2.47
N LEU A 95 3.66 -9.78 3.22
CA LEU A 95 4.26 -8.45 3.12
C LEU A 95 5.69 -8.44 3.70
N PRO A 96 6.75 -8.18 2.90
CA PRO A 96 8.14 -8.30 3.34
C PRO A 96 8.47 -7.50 4.60
N LEU A 97 7.99 -6.26 4.68
CA LEU A 97 8.28 -5.39 5.82
C LEU A 97 7.63 -5.92 7.12
N ALA A 98 6.40 -6.44 7.04
CA ALA A 98 5.73 -7.06 8.19
C ALA A 98 6.46 -8.33 8.63
N ILE A 99 6.93 -9.13 7.67
CA ILE A 99 7.71 -10.34 7.93
C ILE A 99 9.03 -10.02 8.63
N ILE A 100 9.75 -8.98 8.19
CA ILE A 100 10.99 -8.54 8.83
C ILE A 100 10.74 -8.13 10.29
N GLN A 101 9.67 -7.36 10.55
CA GLN A 101 9.30 -6.98 11.92
C GLN A 101 8.93 -8.19 12.79
N ALA A 102 8.14 -9.12 12.24
CA ALA A 102 7.77 -10.36 12.92
C ALA A 102 9.01 -11.20 13.24
N GLY A 103 9.92 -11.36 12.27
CA GLY A 103 11.19 -12.05 12.46
C GLY A 103 12.01 -11.43 13.59
N ALA A 104 12.20 -10.11 13.57
CA ALA A 104 12.92 -9.40 14.63
C ALA A 104 12.28 -9.58 16.02
N PHE A 105 10.95 -9.54 16.10
CA PHE A 105 10.22 -9.81 17.35
C PHE A 105 10.44 -11.25 17.82
N ILE A 106 10.33 -12.24 16.93
CA ILE A 106 10.52 -13.66 17.24
C ILE A 106 11.97 -13.93 17.68
N ALA A 107 12.96 -13.31 17.04
CA ALA A 107 14.36 -13.44 17.45
C ALA A 107 14.57 -12.92 18.89
N LYS A 108 13.90 -11.82 19.25
CA LYS A 108 13.94 -11.23 20.60
C LYS A 108 13.21 -12.08 21.64
N SER A 109 11.99 -12.54 21.32
CA SER A 109 11.14 -13.30 22.25
C SER A 109 11.50 -14.79 22.34
N ARG A 110 12.21 -15.31 21.34
CA ARG A 110 12.55 -16.73 21.14
C ARG A 110 11.32 -17.65 21.13
N ASN A 111 10.19 -17.14 20.66
CA ASN A 111 8.92 -17.87 20.66
C ASN A 111 8.17 -17.66 19.34
N ALA A 112 8.45 -18.50 18.36
CA ALA A 112 7.77 -18.46 17.06
C ALA A 112 6.34 -19.01 17.18
N GLU A 113 6.15 -20.11 17.92
CA GLU A 113 4.85 -20.77 18.09
C GLU A 113 3.81 -19.86 18.78
N GLY A 114 4.24 -19.02 19.72
CA GLY A 114 3.36 -18.07 20.41
C GLY A 114 3.10 -16.77 19.65
N TYR A 115 3.79 -16.53 18.52
CA TYR A 115 3.68 -15.26 17.81
C TYR A 115 2.24 -14.96 17.37
N LEU A 116 1.57 -15.92 16.72
CA LEU A 116 0.20 -15.71 16.21
C LEU A 116 -0.82 -15.42 17.32
N THR A 117 -0.64 -16.00 18.51
CA THR A 117 -1.50 -15.71 19.67
C THR A 117 -1.32 -14.28 20.17
N LEU A 118 -0.09 -13.78 20.20
CA LEU A 118 0.17 -12.38 20.54
C LEU A 118 -0.32 -11.44 19.43
N TYR A 119 -0.13 -11.84 18.17
CA TYR A 119 -0.53 -11.07 17.01
C TYR A 119 -2.03 -10.83 16.96
N SER A 120 -2.85 -11.86 17.20
CA SER A 120 -4.31 -11.74 17.16
C SER A 120 -4.89 -10.75 18.17
N THR A 121 -4.19 -10.50 19.28
CA THR A 121 -4.63 -9.60 20.36
C THR A 121 -3.91 -8.26 20.39
N ASN A 122 -2.71 -8.16 19.78
CA ASN A 122 -1.84 -6.98 19.87
C ASN A 122 -1.35 -6.49 18.49
N ARG A 123 -2.09 -6.79 17.42
CA ARG A 123 -1.72 -6.51 16.03
C ARG A 123 -1.16 -5.09 15.82
N SER A 124 -1.93 -4.07 16.23
CA SER A 124 -1.56 -2.67 16.06
C SER A 124 -0.28 -2.30 16.79
N GLN A 125 -0.06 -2.86 17.99
CA GLN A 125 1.17 -2.65 18.74
C GLN A 125 2.36 -3.31 18.01
N LEU A 126 2.22 -4.58 17.60
CA LEU A 126 3.32 -5.31 16.96
C LEU A 126 3.73 -4.71 15.60
N LEU A 127 2.76 -4.21 14.81
CA LEU A 127 3.04 -3.57 13.52
C LEU A 127 3.45 -2.09 13.63
N SER A 128 3.29 -1.47 14.80
CA SER A 128 3.79 -0.13 15.10
C SER A 128 5.10 -0.11 15.89
N GLU A 129 5.55 -1.26 16.40
CA GLU A 129 6.80 -1.39 17.15
C GLU A 129 8.03 -1.37 16.22
N LYS A 130 8.99 -0.50 16.56
CA LYS A 130 10.27 -0.43 15.85
C LYS A 130 11.17 -1.61 16.28
N PRO A 131 11.81 -2.31 15.34
CA PRO A 131 12.85 -3.27 15.70
C PRO A 131 13.97 -2.55 16.46
N ALA A 132 14.47 -3.16 17.54
CA ALA A 132 15.47 -2.55 18.43
C ALA A 132 16.83 -2.31 17.73
N GLN A 133 17.12 -3.07 16.68
CA GLN A 133 18.29 -2.92 15.82
C GLN A 133 17.85 -3.26 14.39
N SER A 134 18.13 -2.39 13.41
CA SER A 134 17.94 -2.68 11.98
C SER A 134 19.27 -2.53 11.26
N HIS A 135 19.58 -3.45 10.35
CA HIS A 135 20.85 -3.48 9.62
C HIS A 135 21.10 -2.20 8.80
N ASP A 136 20.02 -1.53 8.37
CA ASP A 136 20.09 -0.42 7.42
C ASP A 136 19.68 0.94 8.04
N ASN A 137 19.58 1.03 9.37
CA ASN A 137 18.93 2.17 10.06
C ASN A 137 17.50 2.46 9.58
N TYR A 138 16.84 1.50 8.91
CA TYR A 138 15.45 1.64 8.48
C TYR A 138 14.57 1.77 9.73
N ALA A 139 14.07 2.99 9.95
CA ALA A 139 13.42 3.40 11.20
C ALA A 139 11.88 3.30 11.15
N TRP A 140 11.34 2.90 10.00
CA TRP A 140 9.92 2.87 9.73
C TRP A 140 9.35 1.48 9.97
N THR A 141 8.23 1.45 10.67
CA THR A 141 7.37 0.29 10.84
C THR A 141 6.36 0.23 9.71
N VAL A 142 5.70 -0.92 9.58
CA VAL A 142 4.58 -1.10 8.65
C VAL A 142 3.55 0.04 8.82
N TYR A 143 3.08 0.27 10.05
CA TYR A 143 2.07 1.30 10.31
C TYR A 143 2.57 2.72 10.05
N THR A 144 3.82 3.05 10.41
CA THR A 144 4.34 4.40 10.12
C THR A 144 4.50 4.66 8.63
N THR A 145 4.80 3.62 7.84
CA THR A 145 4.95 3.75 6.38
C THR A 145 3.60 4.07 5.73
N TRP A 146 2.53 3.41 6.18
CA TRP A 146 1.18 3.69 5.71
C TRP A 146 0.63 5.02 6.23
N GLN A 147 0.87 5.36 7.49
CA GLN A 147 0.47 6.66 8.04
C GLN A 147 1.08 7.81 7.24
N MET A 148 2.39 7.77 6.95
CA MET A 148 3.04 8.79 6.12
C MET A 148 2.45 8.91 4.72
N SER A 149 1.95 7.80 4.17
CA SER A 149 1.33 7.77 2.84
C SER A 149 -0.09 8.33 2.89
N PHE A 150 -0.84 7.99 3.95
CA PHE A 150 -2.18 8.51 4.20
C PHE A 150 -2.20 10.01 4.49
N ASP A 151 -1.24 10.51 5.25
CA ASP A 151 -1.12 11.93 5.58
C ASP A 151 -0.88 12.82 4.34
N LYS A 152 -0.47 12.23 3.22
CA LYS A 152 -0.30 12.93 1.94
C LYS A 152 -1.58 12.95 1.10
N LEU A 153 -2.60 12.18 1.47
CA LEU A 153 -3.87 12.15 0.74
C LEU A 153 -4.67 13.42 0.98
N SER A 154 -5.38 13.86 -0.05
CA SER A 154 -6.43 14.84 0.04
C SER A 154 -7.53 14.34 0.99
N PRO A 155 -8.27 15.24 1.66
CA PRO A 155 -9.33 14.84 2.57
C PRO A 155 -10.39 13.92 1.92
N LEU A 156 -10.65 14.09 0.63
CA LEU A 156 -11.60 13.25 -0.11
C LEU A 156 -11.04 11.85 -0.38
N ALA A 157 -9.77 11.74 -0.79
CA ALA A 157 -9.08 10.46 -0.99
C ALA A 157 -8.94 9.68 0.31
N ALA A 158 -8.49 10.35 1.38
CA ALA A 158 -8.43 9.78 2.73
C ALA A 158 -9.80 9.23 3.17
N ARG A 159 -10.87 9.99 2.95
CA ARG A 159 -12.22 9.58 3.30
C ARG A 159 -12.72 8.41 2.45
N LEU A 160 -12.43 8.40 1.15
CA LEU A 160 -12.77 7.26 0.29
C LEU A 160 -12.05 5.98 0.74
N LEU A 161 -10.76 6.08 1.07
CA LEU A 161 -9.99 4.94 1.58
C LEU A 161 -10.60 4.38 2.88
N GLN A 162 -10.99 5.26 3.81
CA GLN A 162 -11.72 4.87 5.03
C GLN A 162 -13.05 4.18 4.72
N PHE A 163 -13.82 4.63 3.73
CA PHE A 163 -15.05 3.93 3.32
C PHE A 163 -14.75 2.56 2.71
N CYS A 164 -13.72 2.46 1.88
CA CYS A 164 -13.26 1.21 1.30
C CYS A 164 -12.80 0.20 2.36
N SER A 165 -12.22 0.67 3.48
CA SER A 165 -11.85 -0.22 4.59
C SER A 165 -13.06 -0.83 5.31
N LEU A 166 -14.27 -0.25 5.19
CA LEU A 166 -15.49 -0.85 5.73
C LEU A 166 -16.06 -1.97 4.83
N LEU A 167 -15.58 -2.06 3.59
CA LEU A 167 -15.95 -3.13 2.65
C LEU A 167 -15.00 -4.33 2.82
N HIS A 168 -15.29 -5.42 2.11
CA HIS A 168 -14.30 -6.47 1.97
C HIS A 168 -13.08 -5.92 1.21
N HIS A 169 -11.87 -6.31 1.62
CA HIS A 169 -10.59 -5.79 1.08
C HIS A 169 -10.34 -6.12 -0.41
N LYS A 170 -11.24 -6.87 -1.05
CA LYS A 170 -11.24 -7.20 -2.49
C LYS A 170 -12.63 -7.01 -3.08
N GLY A 171 -12.68 -6.70 -4.37
CA GLY A 171 -13.94 -6.63 -5.12
C GLY A 171 -14.69 -5.32 -4.93
N ILE A 172 -13.97 -4.24 -4.63
CA ILE A 172 -14.56 -2.92 -4.44
C ILE A 172 -14.83 -2.33 -5.83
N SER A 173 -16.08 -2.03 -6.17
CA SER A 173 -16.45 -1.47 -7.48
C SER A 173 -16.91 -0.03 -7.39
N GLU A 174 -16.67 0.75 -8.43
CA GLU A 174 -17.26 2.10 -8.57
C GLU A 174 -18.80 2.02 -8.62
N GLU A 175 -19.34 0.95 -9.19
CA GLU A 175 -20.78 0.71 -9.27
C GLU A 175 -21.45 0.68 -7.89
N PHE A 176 -20.77 0.13 -6.88
CA PHE A 176 -21.25 0.14 -5.50
C PHE A 176 -21.54 1.57 -5.01
N PHE A 177 -20.58 2.49 -5.18
CA PHE A 177 -20.74 3.89 -4.79
C PHE A 177 -21.78 4.62 -5.65
N THR A 178 -21.81 4.31 -6.94
CA THR A 178 -22.81 4.84 -7.88
C THR A 178 -24.23 4.44 -7.50
N ASN A 179 -24.43 3.21 -7.02
CA ASN A 179 -25.72 2.72 -6.58
C ASN A 179 -26.07 3.27 -5.18
N ALA A 180 -25.11 3.37 -4.28
CA ALA A 180 -25.29 3.98 -2.97
C ALA A 180 -25.70 5.46 -3.05
N SER A 181 -25.18 6.23 -4.01
CA SER A 181 -25.55 7.64 -4.19
C SER A 181 -27.00 7.85 -4.67
N LYS A 182 -27.61 6.80 -5.24
CA LYS A 182 -29.02 6.78 -5.67
C LYS A 182 -29.95 6.21 -4.60
N TYR A 183 -29.41 5.78 -3.47
CA TYR A 183 -30.20 5.16 -2.42
C TYR A 183 -31.16 6.17 -1.79
N GLU A 184 -32.45 5.86 -1.84
CA GLU A 184 -33.49 6.57 -1.11
C GLU A 184 -33.96 5.69 0.05
N PRO A 185 -33.82 6.14 1.31
CA PRO A 185 -34.23 5.35 2.47
C PRO A 185 -35.74 5.12 2.43
N LYS A 186 -36.14 3.85 2.22
CA LYS A 186 -37.55 3.43 2.21
C LYS A 186 -38.11 3.11 3.60
N CYS A 187 -37.22 2.85 4.56
CA CYS A 187 -37.55 2.48 5.93
C CYS A 187 -37.18 3.59 6.89
N ALA A 188 -37.77 3.58 8.09
CA ALA A 188 -37.47 4.56 9.14
C ALA A 188 -36.04 4.47 9.68
N ILE A 189 -35.32 3.36 9.45
CA ILE A 189 -33.93 3.16 9.87
C ILE A 189 -33.17 2.45 8.73
N PRO A 190 -31.97 2.90 8.36
CA PRO A 190 -31.31 4.13 8.84
C PRO A 190 -32.06 5.39 8.37
N THR A 191 -32.20 6.38 9.26
CA THR A 191 -32.80 7.69 8.95
C THR A 191 -31.88 8.48 8.02
N GLN A 192 -32.41 9.54 7.38
CA GLN A 192 -31.55 10.49 6.64
C GLN A 192 -30.49 11.15 7.53
N GLU A 193 -30.79 11.35 8.82
CA GLU A 193 -29.83 11.90 9.77
C GLU A 193 -28.68 10.92 10.04
N ASP A 194 -28.99 9.62 10.18
CA ASP A 194 -27.99 8.55 10.32
C ASP A 194 -27.07 8.44 9.09
N LEU A 195 -27.61 8.70 7.89
CA LEU A 195 -26.87 8.63 6.63
C LEU A 195 -26.22 9.94 6.21
N ARG A 196 -26.41 11.04 6.95
CA ARG A 196 -26.04 12.39 6.50
C ARG A 196 -24.59 12.49 6.05
N GLY A 197 -23.66 11.95 6.85
CA GLY A 197 -22.23 11.98 6.53
C GLY A 197 -21.86 11.18 5.28
N SER A 198 -22.50 10.02 5.08
CA SER A 198 -22.28 9.19 3.88
C SER A 198 -22.87 9.85 2.64
N LEU A 199 -24.05 10.46 2.75
CA LEU A 199 -24.67 11.21 1.64
C LEU A 199 -23.85 12.47 1.30
N GLU A 200 -23.35 13.19 2.30
CA GLU A 200 -22.47 14.34 2.10
C GLU A 200 -21.17 13.93 1.40
N PHE A 201 -20.55 12.83 1.83
CA PHE A 201 -19.39 12.26 1.14
C PHE A 201 -19.71 11.89 -0.32
N LEU A 202 -20.75 11.09 -0.57
CA LEU A 202 -21.13 10.67 -1.93
C LEU A 202 -21.49 11.85 -2.83
N SER A 203 -22.05 12.93 -2.27
CA SER A 203 -22.38 14.14 -3.01
C SER A 203 -21.15 14.80 -3.64
N GLN A 204 -19.95 14.60 -3.08
CA GLN A 204 -18.70 15.11 -3.64
C GLN A 204 -18.33 14.44 -4.97
N PHE A 205 -18.96 13.33 -5.33
CA PHE A 205 -18.79 12.62 -6.62
C PHE A 205 -19.96 12.85 -7.58
N MET A 206 -20.85 13.81 -7.31
CA MET A 206 -22.01 14.08 -8.15
C MET A 206 -21.82 15.33 -9.00
N LEU A 207 -22.21 15.27 -10.27
CA LEU A 207 -22.35 16.43 -11.15
C LEU A 207 -23.71 17.14 -10.92
N PRO A 208 -23.87 18.39 -11.39
CA PRO A 208 -25.17 19.03 -11.49
C PRO A 208 -26.16 18.12 -12.24
N GLY A 209 -27.35 17.91 -11.67
CA GLY A 209 -28.36 17.00 -12.24
C GLY A 209 -28.37 15.58 -11.67
N LYS A 210 -27.65 15.32 -10.57
CA LYS A 210 -27.62 14.01 -9.87
C LYS A 210 -27.05 12.88 -10.73
N THR A 211 -26.09 13.19 -11.60
CA THR A 211 -25.32 12.19 -12.34
C THR A 211 -23.99 11.93 -11.65
N TRP A 212 -23.55 10.67 -11.66
CA TRP A 212 -22.29 10.27 -11.05
C TRP A 212 -21.10 10.77 -11.88
N ASN A 213 -20.05 11.24 -11.21
CA ASN A 213 -18.83 11.77 -11.82
C ASN A 213 -17.72 10.71 -11.79
N SER A 214 -17.71 9.81 -12.77
CA SER A 214 -16.69 8.76 -12.87
C SER A 214 -15.27 9.30 -13.02
N LEU A 215 -15.10 10.43 -13.72
CA LEU A 215 -13.77 11.05 -13.86
C LEU A 215 -13.21 11.48 -12.50
N ARG A 216 -14.04 12.14 -11.68
CA ARG A 216 -13.64 12.54 -10.34
C ARG A 216 -13.38 11.34 -9.43
N PHE A 217 -14.16 10.26 -9.56
CA PHE A 217 -13.90 9.03 -8.82
C PHE A 217 -12.55 8.42 -9.21
N GLN A 218 -12.24 8.36 -10.51
CA GLN A 218 -10.96 7.91 -11.04
C GLN A 218 -9.79 8.78 -10.59
N ASP A 219 -9.94 10.11 -10.57
CA ASP A 219 -8.89 11.01 -10.07
C ASP A 219 -8.56 10.73 -8.60
N VAL A 220 -9.60 10.54 -7.78
CA VAL A 220 -9.44 10.27 -6.34
C VAL A 220 -8.86 8.87 -6.09
N THR A 221 -9.28 7.84 -6.82
CA THR A 221 -8.69 6.50 -6.67
C THR A 221 -7.26 6.45 -7.21
N ALA A 222 -6.95 7.15 -8.31
CA ALA A 222 -5.60 7.29 -8.82
C ALA A 222 -4.65 7.96 -7.80
N GLU A 223 -5.14 8.95 -7.06
CA GLU A 223 -4.39 9.55 -5.95
C GLU A 223 -4.03 8.52 -4.87
N ILE A 224 -4.99 7.69 -4.45
CA ILE A 224 -4.78 6.64 -3.44
C ILE A 224 -3.79 5.59 -3.96
N MET A 225 -3.94 5.16 -5.22
CA MET A 225 -3.07 4.17 -5.88
C MET A 225 -1.63 4.67 -6.04
N ALA A 226 -1.42 5.97 -6.27
CA ALA A 226 -0.08 6.56 -6.37
C ALA A 226 0.74 6.44 -5.06
N TYR A 227 0.08 6.12 -3.95
CA TYR A 227 0.71 5.85 -2.66
C TYR A 227 0.71 4.36 -2.28
N SER A 228 0.26 3.47 -3.18
CA SER A 228 0.16 2.02 -2.98
C SER A 228 -0.73 1.62 -1.79
N LEU A 229 -1.75 2.42 -1.49
CA LEU A 229 -2.75 2.11 -0.45
C LEU A 229 -3.97 1.35 -1.01
N MET A 230 -4.07 1.30 -2.34
CA MET A 230 -5.11 0.61 -3.10
C MET A 230 -4.52 0.17 -4.44
N GLU A 231 -5.10 -0.87 -5.00
CA GLU A 231 -4.76 -1.43 -6.31
C GLU A 231 -6.02 -1.57 -7.15
N PHE A 232 -5.84 -1.61 -8.47
CA PHE A 232 -6.92 -1.79 -9.43
C PHE A 232 -6.59 -2.95 -10.36
N ASP A 233 -7.49 -3.93 -10.43
CA ASP A 233 -7.45 -5.02 -11.39
C ASP A 233 -8.18 -4.57 -12.67
N PRO A 234 -7.46 -4.33 -13.79
CA PRO A 234 -8.07 -3.88 -15.03
C PRO A 234 -8.90 -4.97 -15.73
N ASP A 235 -8.63 -6.25 -15.49
CA ASP A 235 -9.38 -7.35 -16.10
C ASP A 235 -10.76 -7.50 -15.42
N GLN A 236 -10.80 -7.33 -14.10
CA GLN A 236 -12.04 -7.42 -13.33
C GLN A 236 -12.75 -6.08 -13.16
N GLN A 237 -12.08 -4.95 -13.41
CA GLN A 237 -12.55 -3.60 -13.12
C GLN A 237 -12.89 -3.41 -11.63
N LEU A 238 -12.07 -4.00 -10.75
CA LEU A 238 -12.28 -4.00 -9.30
C LEU A 238 -11.06 -3.44 -8.58
N PHE A 239 -11.33 -2.67 -7.54
CA PHE A 239 -10.33 -2.20 -6.61
C PHE A 239 -10.11 -3.22 -5.48
N SER A 240 -8.90 -3.22 -4.94
CA SER A 240 -8.56 -3.99 -3.75
C SER A 240 -7.57 -3.24 -2.87
N MET A 241 -7.50 -3.66 -1.62
CA MET A 241 -6.53 -3.20 -0.65
C MET A 241 -5.76 -4.41 -0.16
N HIS A 242 -4.44 -4.26 0.02
CA HIS A 242 -3.65 -5.27 0.70
C HIS A 242 -4.26 -5.53 2.09
N PRO A 243 -4.44 -6.80 2.54
CA PRO A 243 -5.17 -7.14 3.76
C PRO A 243 -4.69 -6.36 4.99
N LEU A 244 -3.37 -6.23 5.16
CA LEU A 244 -2.83 -5.50 6.29
C LEU A 244 -3.06 -3.97 6.21
N VAL A 245 -3.13 -3.38 5.02
CA VAL A 245 -3.47 -1.95 4.84
C VAL A 245 -4.94 -1.74 5.21
N HIS A 246 -5.80 -2.65 4.77
CA HIS A 246 -7.23 -2.65 5.10
C HIS A 246 -7.47 -2.76 6.62
N ASP A 247 -6.81 -3.72 7.28
CA ASP A 247 -6.88 -3.90 8.74
C ASP A 247 -6.32 -2.69 9.50
N TRP A 248 -5.21 -2.11 9.02
CA TRP A 248 -4.66 -0.88 9.57
C TRP A 248 -5.65 0.28 9.47
N CYS A 249 -6.28 0.44 8.31
CA CYS A 249 -7.29 1.47 8.10
C CYS A 249 -8.45 1.32 9.10
N GLN A 250 -8.97 0.11 9.31
CA GLN A 250 -10.07 -0.11 10.27
C GLN A 250 -9.70 0.15 11.73
N SER A 251 -8.44 -0.09 12.11
CA SER A 251 -8.00 -0.05 13.50
C SER A 251 -7.39 1.28 13.94
N SER A 252 -7.01 2.15 12.98
CA SER A 252 -6.16 3.31 13.26
C SER A 252 -6.69 4.64 12.75
N ILE A 253 -7.64 4.67 11.80
CA ILE A 253 -8.17 5.88 11.16
C ILE A 253 -9.69 5.83 10.96
#